data_AF-A0A1V1WXR5-F1
#
_entry.id   AF-A0A1V1WXR5-F1
#
_cell.length_a   1.000
_cell.length_b   1.000
_cell.length_c   1.000
_cell.angle_alpha   90.00
_cell.angle_beta   90.00
_cell.angle_gamma   90.00
#
_symmetry.space_group_name_H-M   'P 1'
#
loop_
_entity.id
_entity.type
_entity.pdbx_description
1 polymer ?
#
loop_
_entity_poly.entity_id
_entity_poly.type
_entity_poly.pdbx_seq_one_letter_code
_entity_poly.pdbx_strand_id
1 'polypeptide(L)'
;MRELIKMVVVLTVLAVLSGGLLSGLRNATAARIEVQQLKFVKGPAIKAILKGVSNDPIKDRFAIKDGETERKFFVGKFDDKANTVVLESFGKGYGGDIGLMVAINMEDDTIVGAGVTTHSETPGLGATAKDDP
;
A
#
# COMPACT_ATOMS: atom_id res chain seq x y z
N MET A 1 -12.60 -22.47 42.70
CA MET A 1 -11.65 -22.78 41.60
C MET A 1 -12.34 -23.26 40.31
N ARG A 2 -13.31 -24.19 40.37
CA ARG A 2 -13.99 -24.71 39.17
C ARG A 2 -14.66 -23.64 38.29
N GLU A 3 -15.31 -22.64 38.90
CA GLU A 3 -15.95 -21.53 38.16
C GLU A 3 -14.93 -20.60 37.47
N LEU A 4 -13.77 -20.35 38.10
CA LEU A 4 -12.68 -19.58 37.48
C LEU A 4 -12.13 -20.32 36.24
N ILE A 5 -11.90 -21.63 36.37
CA ILE A 5 -11.43 -22.46 35.25
C ILE A 5 -12.46 -22.48 34.12
N LYS A 6 -13.76 -22.58 34.44
CA LYS A 6 -14.85 -22.55 33.45
C LYS A 6 -14.89 -21.22 32.70
N MET A 7 -14.75 -20.09 33.39
CA MET A 7 -14.69 -18.78 32.72
C MET A 7 -13.49 -18.64 31.78
N VAL A 8 -12.30 -19.08 32.21
CA VAL A 8 -11.10 -19.05 31.38
C VAL A 8 -11.31 -19.89 30.11
N VAL A 9 -11.80 -21.12 30.25
CA VAL A 9 -12.05 -22.01 29.10
C VAL A 9 -13.08 -21.42 28.14
N VAL A 10 -14.18 -20.87 28.64
CA VAL A 10 -15.22 -20.24 27.80
C VAL A 10 -14.65 -19.05 27.03
N LEU A 11 -13.90 -18.16 27.69
CA LEU A 11 -13.29 -17.00 27.03
C LEU A 11 -12.23 -17.42 26.01
N THR A 12 -11.41 -18.43 26.30
CA THR A 12 -10.43 -18.96 25.35
C THR A 12 -11.12 -19.53 24.11
N VAL A 13 -12.18 -20.31 24.27
CA VAL A 13 -12.93 -20.89 23.12
C VAL A 13 -13.54 -19.78 22.27
N LEU A 14 -14.19 -18.79 22.90
CA LEU A 14 -14.77 -17.66 22.18
C LEU A 14 -13.72 -16.83 21.44
N ALA A 15 -12.56 -16.58 22.08
CA ALA A 15 -11.46 -15.86 21.47
C ALA A 15 -10.87 -16.61 20.26
N VAL A 16 -10.64 -17.92 20.39
CA VAL A 16 -10.10 -18.76 19.31
C VAL A 16 -11.08 -18.83 18.14
N LEU A 17 -12.37 -19.01 18.40
CA LEU A 17 -13.39 -19.04 17.35
C LEU A 17 -13.48 -17.69 16.64
N SER A 18 -13.53 -16.59 17.38
CA SER A 18 -13.65 -15.25 16.81
C SER A 18 -12.40 -14.85 16.02
N GLY A 19 -11.21 -15.10 16.58
CA GLY A 19 -9.94 -14.84 15.91
C GLY A 19 -9.72 -15.73 14.70
N GLY A 20 -10.10 -17.01 14.78
CA GLY A 20 -10.01 -17.97 13.69
C GLY A 20 -10.90 -17.60 12.50
N LEU A 21 -12.17 -17.24 12.77
CA LEU A 21 -13.10 -16.77 11.74
C LEU A 21 -12.60 -15.50 11.04
N LEU A 22 -12.15 -14.50 11.81
CA LEU A 22 -11.65 -13.25 11.26
C LEU A 22 -10.37 -13.46 10.45
N SER A 23 -9.45 -14.29 10.93
CA SER A 23 -8.22 -14.63 10.22
C SER A 23 -8.49 -15.40 8.92
N GLY A 24 -9.43 -16.36 8.95
CA GLY A 24 -9.83 -17.10 7.76
C GLY A 24 -10.43 -16.20 6.69
N LEU A 25 -11.33 -15.29 7.07
CA LEU A 25 -11.91 -14.29 6.17
C LEU A 25 -10.83 -13.36 5.59
N ARG A 26 -9.94 -12.84 6.43
CA ARG A 26 -8.84 -11.97 6.02
C ARG A 26 -7.94 -12.67 4.99
N ASN A 27 -7.54 -13.92 5.24
CA ASN A 27 -6.66 -14.66 4.35
C ASN A 27 -7.35 -14.99 3.00
N ALA A 28 -8.62 -15.38 3.02
CA ALA A 28 -9.38 -15.66 1.80
C ALA A 28 -9.59 -14.41 0.93
N THR A 29 -9.70 -13.24 1.55
CA THR A 29 -9.95 -11.96 0.85
C THR A 29 -8.68 -11.16 0.55
N ALA A 30 -7.55 -11.48 1.18
CA ALA A 30 -6.28 -10.74 1.02
C ALA A 30 -5.87 -10.57 -0.44
N ALA A 31 -5.92 -11.65 -1.24
CA ALA A 31 -5.56 -11.59 -2.66
C ALA A 31 -6.50 -10.65 -3.45
N ARG A 32 -7.80 -10.64 -3.11
CA ARG A 32 -8.76 -9.71 -3.73
C ARG A 32 -8.51 -8.27 -3.28
N ILE A 33 -8.19 -8.05 -2.01
CA ILE A 33 -7.86 -6.73 -1.46
C ILE A 33 -6.63 -6.17 -2.15
N GLU A 34 -5.58 -6.97 -2.34
CA GLU A 34 -4.36 -6.51 -3.01
C GLU A 34 -4.64 -6.08 -4.46
N VAL A 35 -5.42 -6.87 -5.22
CA VAL A 35 -5.82 -6.52 -6.58
C VAL A 35 -6.67 -5.25 -6.61
N GLN A 36 -7.59 -5.09 -5.66
CA GLN A 36 -8.43 -3.90 -5.54
C GLN A 36 -7.60 -2.66 -5.16
N GLN A 37 -6.68 -2.78 -4.20
CA GLN A 37 -5.77 -1.69 -3.83
C GLN A 37 -4.86 -1.30 -5.00
N LEU A 38 -4.30 -2.27 -5.71
CA LEU A 38 -3.52 -2.00 -6.92
C LEU A 38 -4.34 -1.26 -7.98
N LYS A 39 -5.57 -1.70 -8.25
CA LYS A 39 -6.40 -1.15 -9.31
C LYS A 39 -7.01 0.21 -8.96
N PHE A 40 -7.45 0.40 -7.72
CA PHE A 40 -8.27 1.55 -7.32
C PHE A 40 -7.55 2.55 -6.44
N VAL A 41 -6.45 2.18 -5.79
CA VAL A 41 -5.69 3.09 -4.92
C VAL A 41 -4.34 3.44 -5.55
N LYS A 42 -3.56 2.44 -5.93
CA LYS A 42 -2.22 2.63 -6.51
C LYS A 42 -2.30 3.05 -7.98
N GLY A 43 -3.21 2.45 -8.74
CA GLY A 43 -3.38 2.74 -10.17
C GLY A 43 -3.65 4.21 -10.51
N PRO A 44 -4.65 4.87 -9.87
CA PRO A 44 -4.90 6.30 -10.10
C PRO A 44 -3.74 7.19 -9.65
N ALA A 45 -3.10 6.89 -8.52
CA ALA A 45 -1.94 7.64 -8.03
C ALA A 45 -0.75 7.55 -8.99
N ILE A 46 -0.42 6.34 -9.46
CA ILE A 46 0.66 6.13 -10.44
C ILE A 46 0.35 6.84 -11.75
N LYS A 47 -0.90 6.78 -12.24
CA LYS A 47 -1.30 7.49 -13.46
C LYS A 47 -1.29 9.02 -13.30
N ALA A 48 -1.60 9.53 -12.11
CA ALA A 48 -1.55 10.95 -11.82
C ALA A 48 -0.10 11.46 -11.80
N ILE A 49 0.80 10.71 -11.16
CA ILE A 49 2.23 11.03 -11.08
C ILE A 49 2.92 10.87 -12.45
N LEU A 50 2.57 9.81 -13.20
CA LEU A 50 3.14 9.50 -14.51
C LEU A 50 2.26 9.99 -15.68
N LYS A 51 1.73 11.21 -15.59
CA LYS A 51 0.88 11.76 -16.66
C LYS A 51 1.69 11.95 -17.94
N GLY A 52 1.32 11.25 -19.02
CA GLY A 52 1.99 11.36 -20.33
C GLY A 52 2.86 10.16 -20.72
N VAL A 53 2.87 9.10 -19.91
CA VAL A 53 3.59 7.87 -20.27
C VAL A 53 2.95 7.12 -21.44
N SER A 54 3.81 6.52 -22.25
CA SER A 54 3.48 5.69 -23.42
C SER A 54 3.17 4.24 -23.06
N ASN A 55 3.58 3.77 -21.88
CA ASN A 55 3.37 2.38 -21.42
C ASN A 55 2.23 2.24 -20.40
N ASP A 56 1.95 1.00 -19.98
CA ASP A 56 1.04 0.70 -18.86
C ASP A 56 1.89 0.43 -17.59
N PRO A 57 2.11 1.44 -16.72
CA PRO A 57 3.02 1.31 -15.59
C PRO A 57 2.58 0.26 -14.57
N ILE A 58 1.28 -0.08 -14.54
CA ILE A 58 0.73 -1.07 -13.63
C ILE A 58 1.14 -2.48 -14.06
N LYS A 59 1.28 -2.71 -15.37
CA LYS A 59 1.78 -3.98 -15.94
C LYS A 59 3.30 -4.04 -15.92
N ASP A 60 3.96 -2.93 -16.23
CA ASP A 60 5.42 -2.80 -16.24
C ASP A 60 5.95 -2.54 -14.83
N ARG A 61 5.79 -3.54 -13.96
CA ARG A 61 6.30 -3.52 -12.59
C ARG A 61 7.28 -4.64 -12.36
N PHE A 62 8.27 -4.40 -11.53
CA PHE A 62 9.20 -5.41 -11.05
C PHE A 62 9.39 -5.28 -9.55
N ALA A 63 9.83 -6.37 -8.93
CA ALA A 63 10.12 -6.40 -7.51
C ALA A 63 11.63 -6.56 -7.31
N ILE A 64 12.22 -5.73 -6.45
CA ILE A 64 13.59 -5.91 -5.98
C ILE A 64 13.54 -6.30 -4.51
N LYS A 65 14.39 -7.27 -4.15
CA LYS A 65 14.60 -7.66 -2.77
C LYS A 65 15.59 -6.68 -2.12
N ASP A 66 15.11 -5.91 -1.15
CA ASP A 66 15.91 -5.02 -0.31
C ASP A 66 16.01 -5.66 1.09
N GLY A 67 17.05 -6.47 1.28
CA GLY A 67 17.20 -7.31 2.48
C GLY A 67 16.08 -8.36 2.60
N GLU A 68 15.31 -8.28 3.70
CA GLU A 68 14.15 -9.15 3.94
C GLU A 68 12.85 -8.62 3.31
N THR A 69 12.86 -7.39 2.76
CA THR A 69 11.65 -6.73 2.26
C THR A 69 11.61 -6.76 0.74
N GLU A 70 10.51 -7.23 0.16
CA GLU A 70 10.26 -7.14 -1.28
C GLU A 70 9.64 -5.77 -1.60
N ARG A 71 10.34 -4.96 -2.39
CA ARG A 71 9.87 -3.63 -2.82
C ARG A 71 9.42 -3.68 -4.28
N LYS A 72 8.23 -3.15 -4.55
CA LYS A 72 7.64 -3.08 -5.89
C LYS A 72 7.97 -1.73 -6.52
N PHE A 73 8.46 -1.77 -7.75
CA PHE A 73 8.78 -0.61 -8.57
C PHE A 73 7.93 -0.64 -9.83
N PHE A 74 7.47 0.53 -10.27
CA PHE A 74 6.66 0.71 -11.48
C PHE A 74 7.41 1.58 -12.47
N VAL A 75 7.49 1.17 -13.73
CA VAL A 75 8.26 1.88 -14.76
C VAL A 75 7.34 2.79 -15.56
N GLY A 76 7.70 4.07 -15.66
CA GLY A 76 7.11 5.03 -16.58
C GLY A 76 7.99 5.22 -17.82
N LYS A 77 7.42 5.03 -19.01
CA LYS A 77 8.11 5.32 -20.28
C LYS A 77 7.62 6.63 -20.89
N PHE A 78 8.51 7.61 -21.00
CA PHE A 78 8.26 8.86 -21.71
C PHE A 78 9.07 8.85 -23.02
N ASP A 79 8.42 9.18 -24.14
CA ASP A 79 9.04 9.18 -25.47
C ASP A 79 9.86 7.90 -25.79
N ASP A 80 9.25 6.73 -25.53
CA ASP A 80 9.85 5.39 -25.67
C ASP A 80 11.08 5.09 -24.79
N LYS A 81 11.45 6.00 -23.88
CA LYS A 81 12.52 5.81 -22.90
C LYS A 81 11.96 5.50 -21.52
N ALA A 82 12.47 4.43 -20.90
CA ALA A 82 12.16 4.05 -19.52
C ALA A 82 12.98 4.86 -18.51
N ASN A 83 12.80 6.18 -18.49
CA ASN A 83 13.60 7.08 -17.65
C ASN A 83 12.98 7.34 -16.28
N THR A 84 11.70 7.05 -16.04
CA THR A 84 11.06 7.34 -14.75
C THR A 84 10.66 6.07 -14.01
N VAL A 85 10.96 5.99 -12.72
CA VAL A 85 10.58 4.87 -11.85
C VAL A 85 9.77 5.38 -10.68
N VAL A 86 8.66 4.72 -10.37
CA VAL A 86 7.85 4.97 -9.18
C VAL A 86 8.11 3.89 -8.16
N LEU A 87 8.49 4.30 -6.95
CA LEU A 87 8.65 3.41 -5.81
C LEU A 87 7.56 3.66 -4.76
N GLU A 88 7.19 2.59 -4.07
CA GLU A 88 6.32 2.68 -2.89
C GLU A 88 7.16 2.69 -1.62
N SER A 89 6.89 3.67 -0.76
CA SER A 89 7.47 3.80 0.58
C SER A 89 6.37 3.95 1.62
N PHE A 90 6.68 3.63 2.88
CA PHE A 90 5.77 3.78 3.99
C PHE A 90 6.42 4.63 5.09
N GLY A 91 5.66 5.59 5.62
CA GLY A 91 6.04 6.42 6.75
C GLY A 91 5.04 6.29 7.89
N LYS A 92 5.46 6.57 9.12
CA LYS A 92 4.59 6.48 10.30
C LYS A 92 3.78 7.77 10.46
N GLY A 93 2.45 7.66 10.45
CA GLY A 93 1.52 8.75 10.76
C GLY A 93 0.97 8.68 12.18
N TYR A 94 0.00 9.54 12.48
CA TYR A 94 -0.75 9.55 13.74
C TYR A 94 -1.87 8.50 13.73
N GLY A 95 -2.57 8.35 12.61
CA GLY A 95 -3.65 7.38 12.43
C GLY A 95 -3.17 5.97 12.04
N GLY A 96 -1.89 5.80 11.76
CA GLY A 96 -1.29 4.57 11.27
C GLY A 96 -0.25 4.84 10.18
N ASP A 97 0.13 3.80 9.44
CA ASP A 97 1.11 3.96 8.36
C ASP A 97 0.53 4.72 7.16
N ILE A 98 1.36 5.58 6.58
CA ILE A 98 1.08 6.39 5.40
C ILE A 98 1.89 5.81 4.23
N GLY A 99 1.20 5.37 3.17
CA GLY A 99 1.82 4.89 1.94
C GLY A 99 2.06 6.04 0.98
N LEU A 100 3.31 6.21 0.57
CA LEU A 100 3.77 7.26 -0.35
C LEU A 100 4.31 6.62 -1.63
N MET A 101 3.85 7.10 -2.78
CA MET A 101 4.45 6.80 -4.07
C MET A 101 5.33 7.96 -4.48
N VAL A 102 6.58 7.69 -4.87
CA VAL A 102 7.54 8.71 -5.32
C VAL A 102 8.05 8.32 -6.70
N ALA A 103 7.89 9.21 -7.67
CA ALA A 103 8.47 9.08 -8.99
C ALA A 103 9.82 9.79 -9.07
N ILE A 104 10.82 9.08 -9.53
CA ILE A 104 12.18 9.57 -9.73
C ILE A 104 12.53 9.41 -11.20
N ASN A 105 13.03 10.48 -11.81
CA ASN A 105 13.65 10.43 -13.13
C ASN A 105 15.12 10.02 -12.97
N MET A 106 15.49 8.92 -13.63
CA MET A 106 16.81 8.30 -13.58
C MET A 106 17.82 8.99 -14.52
N GLU A 107 17.39 9.90 -15.40
CA GLU A 107 18.31 10.67 -16.26
C GLU A 107 18.96 11.84 -15.51
N ASP A 108 18.24 12.45 -14.56
CA ASP A 108 18.66 13.67 -13.84
C ASP A 108 18.57 13.56 -12.31
N ASP A 109 18.25 12.37 -11.79
CA ASP A 109 18.05 12.08 -10.36
C ASP A 109 17.02 13.00 -9.68
N THR A 110 16.06 13.53 -10.42
CA THR A 110 15.02 14.43 -9.89
C THR A 110 13.75 13.71 -9.47
N ILE A 111 13.05 14.27 -8.49
CA ILE A 111 11.71 13.82 -8.11
C ILE A 111 10.70 14.45 -9.08
N VAL A 112 10.05 13.62 -9.89
CA VAL A 112 9.02 14.04 -10.86
C VAL A 112 7.71 14.35 -10.15
N GLY A 113 7.43 13.63 -9.06
CA GLY A 113 6.25 13.85 -8.23
C GLY A 113 6.12 12.82 -7.13
N ALA A 114 5.34 13.17 -6.11
CA ALA A 114 4.98 12.28 -5.02
C ALA A 114 3.45 12.27 -4.85
N GLY A 115 2.92 11.18 -4.30
CA GLY A 115 1.49 11.07 -4.04
C GLY A 115 1.20 10.09 -2.90
N VAL A 116 0.36 10.51 -1.97
CA VAL A 116 -0.10 9.67 -0.87
C VAL A 116 -1.20 8.72 -1.35
N THR A 117 -1.01 7.43 -1.11
CA THR A 117 -1.91 6.36 -1.59
C THR A 117 -2.86 5.89 -0.50
N THR A 118 -2.30 5.45 0.63
CA THR A 118 -3.05 4.91 1.78
C THR A 118 -2.71 5.69 3.03
N HIS A 119 -3.71 6.12 3.77
CA HIS A 119 -3.57 6.72 5.10
C HIS A 119 -4.87 6.50 5.88
N SER A 120 -4.78 6.56 7.21
CA SER A 120 -5.95 6.54 8.11
C SER A 120 -6.04 7.83 8.94
N GLU A 121 -5.47 8.91 8.42
CA GLU A 121 -5.45 10.23 9.06
C GLU A 121 -6.83 10.89 9.08
N THR A 122 -7.04 11.75 10.07
CA THR A 122 -8.32 12.45 10.28
C THR A 122 -8.62 13.42 9.12
N PRO A 123 -9.83 13.35 8.51
CA PRO A 123 -10.26 14.30 7.48
C PRO A 123 -10.18 15.76 7.96
N GLY A 124 -9.66 16.65 7.10
CA GLY A 124 -9.46 18.08 7.43
C GLY A 124 -8.25 18.37 8.32
N LEU A 125 -7.51 17.36 8.74
CA LEU A 125 -6.21 17.47 9.40
C LEU A 125 -5.15 16.73 8.56
N GLY A 126 -4.68 15.57 8.98
CA GLY A 126 -3.61 14.82 8.27
C GLY A 126 -4.04 14.22 6.93
N ALA A 127 -5.34 14.17 6.63
CA ALA A 127 -5.82 13.71 5.33
C ALA A 127 -5.47 14.66 4.17
N THR A 128 -5.14 15.93 4.45
CA THR A 128 -4.72 16.90 3.42
C THR A 128 -3.47 16.48 2.67
N ALA A 129 -2.62 15.63 3.27
CA ALA A 129 -1.45 15.06 2.60
C ALA A 129 -1.78 14.27 1.34
N LYS A 130 -3.05 13.84 1.16
CA LYS A 130 -3.51 13.21 -0.07
C LYS A 130 -4.03 14.20 -1.12
N ASP A 131 -4.56 15.33 -0.66
CA ASP A 131 -5.19 16.34 -1.51
C ASP A 131 -4.18 17.38 -2.03
N ASP A 132 -3.12 17.66 -1.26
CA ASP A 132 -2.00 18.56 -1.59
C ASP A 132 -0.65 17.93 -1.12
N PRO A 133 -0.14 16.92 -1.86
CA PRO A 133 1.03 16.14 -1.50
C PRO A 133 2.39 16.84 -1.72
#